data_AF-A0A3S7KUA6-F1
#
_entry.id   AF-A0A3S7KUA6-F1
#
_cell.length_a   1.000
_cell.length_b   1.000
_cell.length_c   1.000
_cell.angle_alpha   90.00
_cell.angle_beta   90.00
_cell.angle_gamma   90.00
#
_symmetry.space_group_name_H-M   'P 1'
#
loop_
_entity.id
_entity.type
_entity.pdbx_description
1 polymer ?
#
loop_
_entity_poly.entity_id
_entity_poly.type
_entity_poly.pdbx_seq_one_letter_code
_entity_poly.pdbx_strand_id
1 'polypeptide(L)'
;MPAELVARVESLLAEHPSLRGQPATDAEIEAAQQTLGIVFAPQYVAFIKHFGGSFGGVDIHAFANGSLIGRCTVTELTLRFRERYGDDVSDHLRTALAISDDGAGNPVLISTEGEIMLYLHDENEVEVLFPSLYDMMDAWVP
;
A
#
# COMPACT_ATOMS: atom_id res chain seq x y z
N MET A 1 10.19 -2.85 -10.74
CA MET A 1 10.64 -3.61 -9.55
C MET A 1 11.92 -4.36 -9.88
N PRO A 2 12.94 -4.32 -9.01
CA PRO A 2 14.17 -5.10 -9.18
C PRO A 2 13.88 -6.60 -9.28
N ALA A 3 14.59 -7.32 -10.17
CA ALA A 3 14.32 -8.74 -10.42
C ALA A 3 14.58 -9.62 -9.18
N GLU A 4 15.59 -9.30 -8.38
CA GLU A 4 15.88 -9.99 -7.13
C GLU A 4 14.73 -9.84 -6.11
N LEU A 5 14.19 -8.62 -5.99
CA LEU A 5 13.07 -8.34 -5.10
C LEU A 5 11.81 -9.09 -5.55
N VAL A 6 11.54 -9.14 -6.85
CA VAL A 6 10.46 -9.97 -7.42
C VAL A 6 10.64 -11.43 -7.00
N ALA A 7 11.84 -11.99 -7.15
CA ALA A 7 12.12 -13.39 -6.82
C ALA A 7 11.93 -13.71 -5.34
N ARG A 8 12.36 -12.82 -4.43
CA ARG A 8 12.15 -12.97 -2.97
C ARG A 8 10.67 -12.99 -2.61
N VAL A 9 9.90 -12.03 -3.13
CA VAL A 9 8.45 -11.98 -2.89
C VAL A 9 7.74 -13.18 -3.51
N GLU A 10 8.09 -13.59 -4.73
CA GLU A 10 7.55 -14.80 -5.37
C GLU A 10 7.83 -16.07 -4.54
N SER A 11 9.04 -16.22 -4.00
CA SER A 11 9.40 -17.35 -3.13
C SER A 11 8.53 -17.38 -1.88
N LEU A 12 8.39 -16.25 -1.19
CA LEU A 12 7.57 -16.13 0.02
C LEU A 12 6.09 -16.43 -0.27
N LEU A 13 5.55 -15.89 -1.35
CA LEU A 13 4.14 -16.10 -1.73
C LEU A 13 3.86 -17.52 -2.22
N ALA A 14 4.86 -18.23 -2.75
CA ALA A 14 4.74 -19.64 -3.10
C ALA A 14 4.63 -20.53 -1.85
N GLU A 15 5.35 -20.20 -0.78
CA GLU A 15 5.25 -20.88 0.52
C GLU A 15 3.95 -20.52 1.27
N HIS A 16 3.46 -19.29 1.06
CA HIS A 16 2.29 -18.75 1.73
C HIS A 16 1.25 -18.18 0.75
N PRO A 17 0.55 -19.04 -0.04
CA PRO A 17 -0.35 -18.60 -1.10
C PRO A 17 -1.54 -17.77 -0.59
N SER A 18 -1.90 -17.87 0.68
CA SER A 18 -2.96 -17.06 1.32
C SER A 18 -2.59 -15.58 1.49
N LEU A 19 -1.31 -15.23 1.36
CA LEU A 19 -0.81 -13.86 1.34
C LEU A 19 -0.78 -13.27 -0.08
N ARG A 20 -1.13 -14.05 -1.11
CA ARG A 20 -1.11 -13.61 -2.50
C ARG A 20 -2.49 -13.18 -2.98
N GLY A 21 -2.57 -11.95 -3.49
CA GLY A 21 -3.72 -11.40 -4.20
C GLY A 21 -3.76 -11.75 -5.68
N GLN A 22 -4.71 -11.14 -6.40
CA GLN A 22 -4.77 -11.25 -7.86
C GLN A 22 -4.20 -9.97 -8.49
N PRO A 23 -3.32 -10.10 -9.51
CA PRO A 23 -2.78 -8.96 -10.25
C PRO A 23 -3.85 -7.93 -10.62
N ALA A 24 -3.58 -6.67 -10.27
CA ALA A 24 -4.43 -5.55 -10.62
C ALA A 24 -4.43 -5.28 -12.13
N THR A 25 -5.60 -4.99 -12.66
CA THR A 25 -5.78 -4.57 -14.05
C THR A 25 -5.61 -3.06 -14.21
N ASP A 26 -5.27 -2.61 -15.42
CA ASP A 26 -5.22 -1.17 -15.73
C ASP A 26 -6.55 -0.47 -15.46
N ALA A 27 -7.68 -1.13 -15.76
CA ALA A 27 -9.01 -0.58 -15.54
C ALA A 27 -9.32 -0.35 -14.05
N GLU A 28 -8.93 -1.26 -13.16
CA GLU A 28 -9.09 -1.07 -11.72
C GLU A 28 -8.24 0.09 -11.20
N ILE A 29 -6.99 0.17 -11.67
CA ILE A 29 -6.07 1.26 -11.30
C ILE A 29 -6.61 2.60 -11.79
N GLU A 30 -7.03 2.70 -13.05
CA GLU A 30 -7.60 3.92 -13.61
C GLU A 30 -8.87 4.36 -12.87
N ALA A 31 -9.79 3.44 -12.57
CA ALA A 31 -11.01 3.74 -11.83
C ALA A 31 -10.70 4.24 -10.41
N ALA A 32 -9.73 3.64 -9.73
CA ALA A 32 -9.31 4.04 -8.39
C ALA A 32 -8.64 5.42 -8.39
N GLN A 33 -7.73 5.68 -9.34
CA GLN A 33 -7.08 6.98 -9.50
C GLN A 33 -8.10 8.08 -9.79
N GLN A 34 -9.10 7.82 -10.64
CA GLN A 34 -10.19 8.75 -10.92
C GLN A 34 -11.05 9.02 -9.67
N THR A 35 -11.39 7.96 -8.93
CA THR A 35 -12.20 8.05 -7.70
C THR A 35 -11.48 8.85 -6.62
N LEU A 36 -10.18 8.64 -6.46
CA LEU A 36 -9.37 9.28 -5.43
C LEU A 36 -8.81 10.66 -5.86
N GLY A 37 -8.81 10.97 -7.15
CA GLY A 37 -8.19 12.17 -7.70
C GLY A 37 -6.66 12.18 -7.53
N ILE A 38 -6.02 11.02 -7.48
CA ILE A 38 -4.57 10.85 -7.27
C ILE A 38 -3.99 9.94 -8.37
N VAL A 39 -2.77 10.23 -8.82
CA VAL A 39 -1.96 9.29 -9.62
C VAL A 39 -1.13 8.43 -8.69
N PHE A 40 -1.23 7.11 -8.81
CA PHE A 40 -0.55 6.18 -7.91
C PHE A 40 0.95 6.16 -8.17
N ALA A 41 1.73 5.99 -7.10
CA ALA A 41 3.18 5.86 -7.19
C ALA A 41 3.56 4.71 -8.15
N PRO A 42 4.50 4.92 -9.09
CA PRO A 42 4.88 3.89 -10.06
C PRO A 42 5.34 2.57 -9.43
N GLN A 43 5.99 2.64 -8.27
CA GLN A 43 6.45 1.44 -7.55
C GLN A 43 5.28 0.62 -7.02
N TYR A 44 4.26 1.28 -6.46
CA TYR A 44 3.03 0.63 -6.00
C TYR A 44 2.24 0.03 -7.16
N VAL A 45 2.09 0.77 -8.27
CA VAL A 45 1.47 0.26 -9.50
C VAL A 45 2.19 -1.00 -9.99
N ALA A 46 3.53 -0.99 -10.03
CA ALA A 46 4.30 -2.15 -10.44
C ALA A 46 4.12 -3.35 -9.49
N PHE A 47 4.01 -3.11 -8.18
CA PHE A 47 3.75 -4.14 -7.18
C PHE A 47 2.37 -4.78 -7.39
N ILE A 48 1.30 -3.98 -7.39
CA ILE A 48 -0.07 -4.50 -7.46
C ILE A 48 -0.39 -5.16 -8.80
N LYS A 49 0.24 -4.71 -9.90
CA LYS A 49 0.15 -5.39 -11.20
C LYS A 49 0.80 -6.76 -11.24
N HIS A 50 1.70 -7.05 -10.30
CA HIS A 50 2.40 -8.33 -10.25
C HIS A 50 1.79 -9.28 -9.21
N PHE A 51 1.44 -8.73 -8.05
CA PHE A 51 1.03 -9.51 -6.88
C PHE A 51 -0.41 -9.26 -6.44
N GLY A 52 -1.09 -8.22 -6.92
CA GLY A 52 -2.35 -7.78 -6.32
C GLY A 52 -2.16 -7.24 -4.91
N GLY A 53 -3.17 -7.38 -4.07
CA GLY A 53 -3.05 -7.07 -2.65
C GLY A 53 -2.35 -8.22 -1.93
N SER A 54 -1.10 -8.01 -1.55
CA SER A 54 -0.21 -9.09 -1.12
C SER A 54 0.74 -8.64 -0.02
N PHE A 55 1.40 -9.60 0.63
CA PHE A 55 2.47 -9.31 1.55
C PHE A 55 3.75 -8.87 0.81
N GLY A 56 4.31 -7.72 1.20
CA GLY A 56 5.55 -7.15 0.68
C GLY A 56 6.52 -6.70 1.78
N GLY A 57 6.53 -7.41 2.92
CA GLY A 57 7.20 -6.98 4.16
C GLY A 57 6.20 -6.45 5.20
N VAL A 58 5.12 -5.85 4.71
CA VAL A 58 3.84 -5.65 5.41
C VAL A 58 2.70 -6.08 4.51
N ASP A 59 1.49 -6.13 5.05
CA ASP A 59 0.29 -6.30 4.25
C ASP A 59 0.13 -5.09 3.32
N ILE A 60 0.01 -5.30 2.01
CA ILE A 60 -0.20 -4.22 1.05
C ILE A 60 -1.54 -4.46 0.37
N HIS A 61 -2.53 -3.63 0.68
CA HIS A 61 -3.85 -3.72 0.08
C HIS A 61 -3.86 -3.23 -1.37
N ALA A 62 -4.68 -3.85 -2.21
CA ALA A 62 -4.97 -3.44 -3.58
C ALA A 62 -6.47 -3.63 -3.87
N PHE A 63 -6.85 -4.30 -4.98
CA PHE A 63 -8.25 -4.57 -5.34
C PHE A 63 -8.67 -5.97 -4.93
N ALA A 64 -7.94 -6.98 -5.41
CA ALA A 64 -8.12 -8.37 -5.05
C ALA A 64 -6.94 -8.81 -4.16
N ASN A 65 -7.20 -8.89 -2.87
CA ASN A 65 -6.16 -9.19 -1.88
C ASN A 65 -6.08 -10.68 -1.56
N GLY A 66 -4.93 -11.11 -1.05
CA GLY A 66 -4.77 -12.42 -0.41
C GLY A 66 -5.73 -12.56 0.77
N SER A 67 -6.18 -13.79 1.04
CA SER A 67 -7.17 -14.05 2.08
C SER A 67 -6.73 -13.64 3.49
N LEU A 68 -5.42 -13.56 3.75
CA LEU A 68 -4.87 -13.10 5.02
C LEU A 68 -4.60 -11.59 5.09
N ILE A 69 -4.57 -10.88 3.95
CA ILE A 69 -4.40 -9.42 3.88
C ILE A 69 -5.72 -8.71 4.26
N GLY A 70 -6.86 -9.35 3.96
CA GLY A 70 -8.19 -8.82 4.25
C GLY A 70 -8.91 -8.29 3.02
N ARG A 71 -10.16 -7.85 3.19
CA ARG A 71 -11.09 -7.60 2.07
C ARG A 71 -11.20 -6.15 1.64
N CYS A 72 -10.66 -5.23 2.42
CA CYS A 72 -10.75 -3.80 2.12
C CYS A 72 -9.85 -3.48 0.94
N THR A 73 -10.38 -2.75 -0.04
CA THR A 73 -9.56 -2.26 -1.16
C THR A 73 -8.73 -1.06 -0.74
N VAL A 74 -7.65 -0.78 -1.48
CA VAL A 74 -6.85 0.45 -1.29
C VAL A 74 -7.71 1.71 -1.41
N THR A 75 -8.71 1.69 -2.30
CA THR A 75 -9.65 2.81 -2.48
C THR A 75 -10.50 3.01 -1.24
N GLU A 76 -11.09 1.94 -0.71
CA GLU A 76 -11.90 2.02 0.52
C GLU A 76 -11.05 2.42 1.73
N LEU A 77 -9.83 1.90 1.87
CA LEU A 77 -8.92 2.28 2.95
C LEU A 77 -8.57 3.77 2.88
N THR A 78 -8.22 4.26 1.68
CA THR A 78 -7.86 5.66 1.48
C THR A 78 -9.04 6.60 1.72
N LEU A 79 -10.25 6.22 1.28
CA LEU A 79 -11.46 7.01 1.56
C LEU A 79 -11.77 7.06 3.06
N ARG A 80 -11.64 5.96 3.79
CA ARG A 80 -11.82 5.93 5.26
C ARG A 80 -10.80 6.79 5.98
N PHE A 81 -9.53 6.75 5.55
CA PHE A 81 -8.48 7.62 6.07
C PHE A 81 -8.85 9.10 5.90
N ARG A 82 -9.26 9.49 4.68
CA ARG A 82 -9.67 10.86 4.37
C ARG A 82 -10.93 11.30 5.12
N GLU A 83 -11.92 10.43 5.25
CA GLU A 83 -13.14 10.73 6.02
C GLU A 83 -12.83 10.97 7.49
N ARG A 84 -11.87 10.21 8.06
CA ARG A 84 -11.54 10.26 9.47
C ARG A 84 -10.56 11.37 9.84
N TYR A 85 -9.63 11.71 8.95
CA TYR A 85 -8.50 12.60 9.25
C TYR A 85 -8.26 13.69 8.20
N GLY A 86 -8.95 13.66 7.05
CA GLY A 86 -8.60 14.46 5.87
C GLY A 86 -8.54 15.97 6.10
N ASP A 87 -9.40 16.49 6.97
CA ASP A 87 -9.43 17.92 7.30
C ASP A 87 -8.25 18.34 8.20
N ASP A 88 -7.72 17.42 9.01
CA ASP A 88 -6.69 17.67 10.02
C ASP A 88 -5.25 17.39 9.54
N VAL A 89 -5.11 16.73 8.37
CA VAL A 89 -3.81 16.36 7.80
C VAL A 89 -3.34 17.33 6.72
N SER A 90 -2.01 17.41 6.54
CA SER A 90 -1.37 18.23 5.52
C SER A 90 -1.77 17.79 4.10
N ASP A 91 -1.65 18.70 3.13
CA ASP A 91 -1.98 18.40 1.72
C ASP A 91 -1.20 17.20 1.17
N HIS A 92 0.05 17.02 1.60
CA HIS A 92 0.88 15.87 1.24
C HIS A 92 0.22 14.54 1.64
N LEU A 93 -0.37 14.47 2.83
CA LEU A 93 -1.07 13.28 3.34
C LEU A 93 -2.45 13.12 2.72
N ARG A 94 -3.13 14.21 2.35
CA ARG A 94 -4.41 14.13 1.62
C ARG A 94 -4.25 13.44 0.27
N THR A 95 -3.07 13.58 -0.34
CA THR A 95 -2.71 12.92 -1.61
C THR A 95 -2.07 11.54 -1.44
N ALA A 96 -1.80 11.09 -0.21
CA ALA A 96 -1.25 9.76 0.04
C ALA A 96 -2.34 8.68 -0.01
N LEU A 97 -1.95 7.45 -0.30
CA LEU A 97 -2.81 6.28 -0.27
C LEU A 97 -2.61 5.52 1.04
N ALA A 98 -3.70 5.08 1.67
CA ALA A 98 -3.61 4.13 2.78
C ALA A 98 -3.52 2.71 2.22
N ILE A 99 -2.39 2.04 2.48
CA ILE A 99 -2.08 0.71 1.93
C ILE A 99 -2.01 -0.40 2.97
N SER A 100 -1.90 -0.06 4.27
CA SER A 100 -1.91 -1.00 5.40
C SER A 100 -2.29 -0.28 6.69
N ASP A 101 -2.29 -1.03 7.80
CA ASP A 101 -2.07 -0.53 9.16
C ASP A 101 -0.91 -1.26 9.84
N ASP A 102 -0.46 -0.74 10.99
CA ASP A 102 0.63 -1.31 11.81
C ASP A 102 0.17 -2.40 12.81
N GLY A 103 -1.09 -2.84 12.74
CA GLY A 103 -1.70 -3.78 13.67
C GLY A 103 -2.26 -3.13 14.95
N ALA A 104 -1.91 -1.88 15.23
CA ALA A 104 -2.52 -1.05 16.27
C ALA A 104 -3.60 -0.11 15.70
N GLY A 105 -3.79 -0.13 14.38
CA GLY A 105 -4.74 0.71 13.66
C GLY A 105 -4.17 2.04 13.18
N ASN A 106 -2.85 2.26 13.27
CA ASN A 106 -2.22 3.41 12.65
C ASN A 106 -2.08 3.17 11.13
N PRO A 107 -2.62 4.06 10.28
CA PRO A 107 -2.52 3.91 8.84
C PRO A 107 -1.07 3.96 8.35
N VAL A 108 -0.68 2.98 7.53
CA VAL A 108 0.52 3.03 6.72
C VAL A 108 0.16 3.61 5.36
N LEU A 109 0.80 4.72 5.03
CA LEU A 109 0.54 5.52 3.85
C LEU A 109 1.68 5.41 2.85
N ILE A 110 1.36 5.57 1.56
CA ILE A 110 2.33 5.78 0.50
C ILE A 110 2.07 7.11 -0.22
N SER A 111 3.09 7.94 -0.35
CA SER A 111 3.00 9.21 -1.12
C SER A 111 2.91 8.96 -2.62
N THR A 112 2.62 10.00 -3.41
CA THR A 112 2.64 9.92 -4.88
C THR A 112 4.03 9.66 -5.44
N GLU A 113 5.06 10.02 -4.68
CA GLU A 113 6.47 9.78 -4.98
C GLU A 113 6.92 8.37 -4.57
N GLY A 114 6.17 7.72 -3.68
CA GLY A 114 6.40 6.36 -3.23
C GLY A 114 6.98 6.22 -1.83
N GLU A 115 7.12 7.32 -1.08
CA GLU A 115 7.59 7.32 0.32
C GLU A 115 6.59 6.57 1.21
N ILE A 116 7.11 5.76 2.13
CA ILE A 116 6.28 5.01 3.09
C ILE A 116 6.25 5.78 4.40
N MET A 117 5.03 6.06 4.88
CA MET A 117 4.78 6.87 6.06
C MET A 117 3.86 6.14 7.04
N LEU A 118 4.04 6.41 8.33
CA LEU A 118 3.11 5.99 9.38
C LEU A 118 2.39 7.22 9.92
N TYR A 119 1.06 7.19 9.95
CA TYR A 119 0.25 8.24 10.56
C TYR A 119 -0.09 7.86 12.01
N LEU A 120 0.59 8.49 12.97
CA LEU A 120 0.38 8.31 14.41
C LEU A 120 -0.83 9.14 14.84
N HIS A 121 -2.02 8.55 14.70
CA HIS A 121 -3.28 9.29 14.84
C HIS A 121 -3.54 9.84 16.25
N ASP A 122 -2.96 9.24 17.29
CA ASP A 122 -3.07 9.73 18.67
C ASP A 122 -2.25 11.01 18.91
N GLU A 123 -1.14 11.16 18.18
CA GLU A 123 -0.19 12.27 18.32
C GLU A 123 -0.37 13.32 17.21
N ASN A 124 -1.16 12.99 16.18
CA ASN A 124 -1.28 13.76 14.94
C ASN A 124 0.08 14.02 14.27
N GLU A 125 0.97 13.03 14.35
CA GLU A 125 2.32 13.06 13.79
C GLU A 125 2.46 12.08 12.63
N VAL A 126 3.41 12.38 11.75
CA VAL A 126 3.76 11.51 10.62
C VAL A 126 5.23 11.21 10.66
N GLU A 127 5.53 9.92 10.63
CA GLU A 127 6.89 9.40 10.50
C GLU A 127 7.10 8.87 9.09
N VAL A 128 8.17 9.32 8.43
CA VAL A 128 8.64 8.69 7.19
C VAL A 128 9.46 7.47 7.59
N LEU A 129 8.96 6.27 7.28
CA LEU A 129 9.63 5.01 7.59
C LEU A 129 10.67 4.66 6.53
N PHE A 130 10.32 4.84 5.25
CA PHE A 130 11.19 4.54 4.12
C PHE A 130 11.03 5.57 3.02
N PRO A 131 12.13 5.90 2.31
CA PRO A 131 12.08 6.84 1.19
C PRO A 131 11.39 6.25 -0.05
N SER A 132 11.22 4.92 -0.12
CA SER A 132 10.42 4.29 -1.16
C SER A 132 9.84 2.93 -0.76
N LEU A 133 8.81 2.48 -1.49
CA LEU A 133 8.24 1.14 -1.34
C LEU A 133 9.30 0.04 -1.53
N TYR A 134 10.19 0.19 -2.50
CA TYR A 134 11.24 -0.81 -2.73
C TYR A 134 12.28 -0.84 -1.61
N ASP A 135 12.59 0.28 -0.97
CA ASP A 135 13.49 0.29 0.20
C ASP A 135 12.84 -0.43 1.39
N MET A 136 11.53 -0.23 1.61
CA MET A 136 10.78 -0.98 2.63
C MET A 136 10.79 -2.48 2.33
N MET A 137 10.45 -2.85 1.11
CA MET A 137 10.41 -4.26 0.70
C MET A 137 11.80 -4.91 0.80
N ASP A 138 12.86 -4.21 0.41
CA ASP A 138 14.22 -4.74 0.49
C ASP A 138 14.66 -5.00 1.93
N ALA A 139 14.24 -4.12 2.85
CA ALA A 139 14.52 -4.25 4.27
C ALA A 139 13.70 -5.36 4.97
N TRP A 140 12.46 -5.60 4.55
CA TRP A 140 11.49 -6.39 5.34
C TRP A 140 10.99 -7.67 4.67
N VAL A 141 11.13 -7.82 3.35
CA VAL A 141 10.92 -9.13 2.72
C VAL A 141 12.13 -10.01 3.08
N PRO A 142 11.96 -11.28 3.48
CA PRO A 142 13.08 -12.17 3.78
C PRO A 142 13.88 -12.61 2.53
#